data_AF-A0A350CKC0-F1
#
_entry.id   AF-A0A350CKC0-F1
#
_cell.length_a   1.000
_cell.length_b   1.000
_cell.length_c   1.000
_cell.angle_alpha   90.00
_cell.angle_beta   90.00
_cell.angle_gamma   90.00
#
_symmetry.space_group_name_H-M   'P 1'
#
loop_
_entity.id
_entity.type
_entity.pdbx_description
1 polymer ?
#
loop_
_entity_poly.entity_id
_entity_poly.type
_entity_poly.pdbx_seq_one_letter_code
_entity_poly.pdbx_strand_id
1 'polypeptide(L)'
;RSMMSVQSSLVMVPIYEFGNEATKQKYLPKLATGEWIGCFGLTEPNHGSDPGSMVTRARKVDGGYALTGSKMWITNSPVADVFVVWAKDDEGAIRGFVLEKGWEGLSAPAIHGKF
;
A
#
# COMPACT_ATOMS: atom_id res chain seq x y z
N ARG A 1 4.15 -0.42 16.20
CA ARG A 1 5.35 -0.61 15.36
C ARG A 1 5.94 0.78 15.10
N SER A 2 7.26 0.97 15.18
CA SER A 2 7.88 2.26 14.88
C SER A 2 7.81 2.56 13.37
N MET A 3 7.87 3.84 13.00
CA MET A 3 7.88 4.29 11.61
C MET A 3 8.94 3.56 10.77
N MET A 4 10.16 3.42 11.30
CA MET A 4 11.27 2.71 10.64
C MET A 4 11.01 1.22 10.43
N SER A 5 10.24 0.57 11.32
CA SER A 5 9.85 -0.82 11.16
C SER A 5 8.82 -0.98 10.04
N VAL A 6 7.86 -0.06 9.89
CA VAL A 6 6.89 -0.10 8.79
C VAL A 6 7.58 0.17 7.45
N GLN A 7 8.42 1.21 7.39
CA GLN A 7 9.18 1.58 6.19
C GLN A 7 10.05 0.41 5.69
N SER A 8 10.89 -0.15 6.55
CA SER A 8 11.85 -1.19 6.14
C SER A 8 11.15 -2.53 5.87
N SER A 9 10.37 -3.05 6.82
CA SER A 9 9.87 -4.43 6.74
C SER A 9 8.58 -4.60 5.93
N LEU A 10 7.71 -3.58 5.87
CA LEU A 10 6.40 -3.71 5.24
C LEU A 10 6.30 -3.01 3.89
N VAL A 11 7.18 -2.05 3.61
CA VAL A 11 7.17 -1.31 2.33
C VAL A 11 8.33 -1.76 1.45
N MET A 12 9.57 -1.68 1.94
CA MET A 12 10.74 -2.01 1.12
C MET A 12 10.84 -3.50 0.78
N VAL A 13 10.52 -4.40 1.72
CA VAL A 13 10.61 -5.86 1.47
C VAL A 13 9.68 -6.32 0.35
N PRO A 14 8.36 -6.03 0.34
CA PRO A 14 7.51 -6.44 -0.78
C PRO A 14 7.97 -5.89 -2.14
N ILE A 15 8.48 -4.65 -2.17
CA ILE A 15 9.01 -4.04 -3.40
C ILE A 15 10.29 -4.78 -3.86
N TYR A 16 11.16 -5.14 -2.92
CA TYR A 16 12.41 -5.85 -3.21
C TYR A 16 12.16 -7.29 -3.69
N GLU A 17 11.26 -8.02 -3.03
CA GLU A 17 10.97 -9.43 -3.31
C GLU A 17 10.12 -9.61 -4.57
N PHE A 18 9.13 -8.75 -4.79
CA PHE A 18 8.10 -8.96 -5.83
C PHE A 18 8.10 -7.92 -6.95
N GLY A 19 8.76 -6.77 -6.75
CA GLY A 19 8.84 -5.73 -7.78
C GLY A 19 9.73 -6.13 -8.95
N ASN A 20 9.43 -5.61 -10.14
CA ASN A 20 10.39 -5.67 -11.25
C ASN A 20 11.56 -4.69 -11.02
N GLU A 21 12.64 -4.81 -11.79
CA GLU A 21 13.82 -3.97 -11.60
C GLU A 21 13.53 -2.47 -11.73
N ALA A 22 12.66 -2.06 -12.67
CA ALA A 22 12.26 -0.66 -12.80
C ALA A 22 11.56 -0.14 -11.53
N THR A 23 10.70 -0.94 -10.91
CA THR A 23 10.03 -0.63 -9.63
C THR A 23 11.07 -0.52 -8.52
N LYS A 24 11.98 -1.50 -8.39
CA LYS A 24 13.02 -1.49 -7.35
C LYS A 24 13.89 -0.24 -7.44
N GLN A 25 14.40 0.07 -8.63
CA GLN A 25 15.28 1.23 -8.86
C GLN A 25 14.58 2.56 -8.62
N LYS A 26 13.27 2.66 -8.92
CA LYS A 26 12.49 3.87 -8.68
C LYS A 26 12.26 4.13 -7.19
N TYR A 27 11.85 3.09 -6.44
CA TYR A 27 11.34 3.28 -5.06
C TYR A 27 12.38 3.01 -3.97
N LEU A 28 13.17 1.94 -4.08
CA LEU A 28 14.01 1.49 -2.96
C LEU A 28 15.08 2.50 -2.52
N PRO A 29 15.81 3.19 -3.43
CA PRO A 29 16.81 4.17 -3.01
C PRO A 29 16.21 5.30 -2.18
N LYS A 30 15.07 5.86 -2.61
CA LYS A 30 14.38 6.97 -1.93
C LYS A 30 13.76 6.54 -0.60
N LEU A 31 13.24 5.31 -0.53
CA LEU A 31 12.72 4.73 0.71
C LEU A 31 13.84 4.43 1.71
N ALA A 32 15.00 3.98 1.23
CA ALA A 32 16.17 3.66 2.05
C ALA A 32 16.82 4.91 2.67
N THR A 33 16.87 6.02 1.92
CA THR A 33 17.39 7.30 2.43
C THR A 33 16.40 8.05 3.33
N GLY A 34 15.12 7.65 3.31
CA GLY A 34 14.05 8.37 4.01
C GLY A 34 13.56 9.63 3.27
N GLU A 35 14.00 9.85 2.02
CA GLU A 35 13.47 10.90 1.14
C GLU A 35 11.96 10.69 0.91
N TRP A 36 11.55 9.43 0.74
CA TRP A 36 10.16 9.03 0.62
C TRP A 36 9.70 8.25 1.84
N ILE A 37 8.46 8.51 2.26
CA ILE A 37 7.79 7.78 3.35
C ILE A 37 6.83 6.76 2.75
N GLY A 38 6.96 5.52 3.21
CA GLY A 38 6.07 4.42 2.83
C GLY A 38 4.94 4.17 3.81
N CYS A 39 3.83 3.64 3.31
CA CYS A 39 2.80 3.01 4.15
C CYS A 39 2.30 1.67 3.58
N PHE A 40 1.70 0.86 4.45
CA PHE A 40 1.32 -0.52 4.16
C PHE A 40 -0.19 -0.72 4.30
N GLY A 41 -0.91 -0.68 3.19
CA GLY A 41 -2.36 -0.77 3.08
C GLY A 41 -2.89 -2.20 3.01
N LEU A 42 -2.92 -2.91 4.13
CA LEU A 42 -3.51 -4.26 4.23
C LEU A 42 -4.90 -4.22 4.90
N THR A 43 -4.96 -3.71 6.13
CA THR A 43 -6.15 -3.72 6.99
C THR A 43 -7.31 -2.89 6.43
N GLU A 44 -8.51 -3.43 6.53
CA GLU A 44 -9.77 -2.79 6.11
C GLU A 44 -10.68 -2.57 7.32
N PRO A 45 -11.67 -1.66 7.25
CA PRO A 45 -12.58 -1.39 8.37
C PRO A 45 -13.23 -2.65 8.98
N ASN A 46 -13.59 -3.62 8.12
CA ASN A 46 -14.27 -4.85 8.53
C ASN A 46 -13.35 -6.08 8.55
N HIS A 47 -12.08 -5.94 8.14
CA HIS A 47 -11.15 -7.06 7.96
C HIS A 47 -9.76 -6.70 8.49
N GLY A 48 -9.55 -6.99 9.79
CA GLY A 48 -8.26 -6.82 10.47
C GLY A 48 -7.50 -8.13 10.68
N SER A 49 -8.15 -9.12 11.30
CA SER A 49 -7.56 -10.43 11.62
C SER A 49 -7.58 -11.41 10.45
N ASP A 50 -8.53 -11.25 9.53
CA ASP A 50 -8.65 -12.06 8.31
C ASP A 50 -8.48 -11.19 7.05
N PRO A 51 -7.23 -10.97 6.59
CA PRO A 51 -6.98 -10.28 5.33
C PRO A 51 -7.39 -11.12 4.11
N GLY A 52 -7.56 -12.45 4.27
CA GLY A 52 -8.02 -13.34 3.20
C GLY A 52 -9.40 -12.95 2.69
N SER A 53 -10.26 -12.46 3.58
CA SER A 53 -11.62 -11.99 3.27
C SER A 53 -11.69 -10.53 2.81
N MET A 54 -10.56 -9.87 2.53
CA MET A 54 -10.56 -8.46 2.09
C MET A 54 -11.48 -8.21 0.88
N VAL A 55 -12.08 -7.03 0.86
CA VAL A 55 -13.04 -6.58 -0.15
C VAL A 55 -12.46 -5.57 -1.13
N THR A 56 -11.29 -4.96 -0.85
CA THR A 56 -10.59 -4.11 -1.83
C THR A 56 -10.30 -4.93 -3.08
N ARG A 57 -10.72 -4.41 -4.24
CA ARG A 57 -10.61 -5.08 -5.54
C ARG A 57 -9.56 -4.44 -6.42
N ALA A 58 -8.86 -5.28 -7.18
CA ALA A 58 -8.02 -4.88 -8.29
C ALA A 58 -8.59 -5.48 -9.58
N ARG A 59 -9.20 -4.65 -10.42
CA ARG A 59 -9.71 -5.08 -11.73
C ARG A 59 -8.68 -4.82 -12.80
N LYS A 60 -8.47 -5.79 -13.68
CA LYS A 60 -7.58 -5.61 -14.83
C LYS A 60 -8.20 -4.61 -15.81
N VAL A 61 -7.41 -3.64 -16.25
CA VAL A 61 -7.79 -2.63 -17.25
C VAL A 61 -6.68 -2.50 -18.28
N ASP A 62 -6.94 -1.78 -19.36
CA ASP A 62 -5.91 -1.51 -20.37
C ASP A 62 -4.71 -0.80 -19.73
N GLY A 63 -3.53 -1.40 -19.88
CA GLY A 63 -2.29 -0.87 -19.32
C GLY A 63 -2.05 -1.13 -17.82
N GLY A 64 -2.95 -1.81 -17.10
CA GLY A 64 -2.70 -2.13 -15.69
C GLY A 64 -3.91 -2.63 -14.89
N TYR A 65 -4.08 -2.04 -13.70
CA TYR A 65 -5.15 -2.39 -12.76
C TYR A 65 -5.81 -1.13 -12.21
N ALA A 66 -7.14 -1.17 -12.10
CA ALA A 66 -7.93 -0.20 -11.36
C ALA A 66 -8.26 -0.76 -9.97
N LEU A 67 -7.94 -0.01 -8.92
CA LEU A 67 -8.19 -0.40 -7.53
C LEU A 67 -9.45 0.28 -7.00
N THR A 68 -10.24 -0.45 -6.21
CA THR A 68 -11.42 0.10 -5.54
C THR A 68 -11.58 -0.52 -4.16
N GLY A 69 -11.65 0.33 -3.13
CA GLY A 69 -11.84 -0.11 -1.75
C GLY A 69 -11.33 0.93 -0.76
N SER A 70 -11.35 0.56 0.52
CA SER A 70 -10.92 1.42 1.62
C SER A 70 -10.04 0.65 2.58
N LYS A 71 -8.88 1.23 2.90
CA LYS A 71 -7.99 0.73 3.96
C LYS A 71 -8.17 1.57 5.21
N MET A 72 -7.92 0.98 6.38
CA MET A 72 -8.08 1.65 7.67
C MET A 72 -6.94 1.30 8.61
N TRP A 73 -6.64 2.21 9.53
CA TRP A 73 -5.56 2.05 10.52
C TRP A 73 -4.16 1.98 9.92
N ILE A 74 -3.98 2.55 8.73
CA ILE A 74 -2.71 2.50 8.01
C ILE A 74 -1.77 3.56 8.57
N THR A 75 -0.73 3.08 9.27
CA THR A 75 0.33 3.94 9.83
C THR A 75 1.02 4.72 8.71
N ASN A 76 1.35 5.99 8.96
CA ASN A 76 1.96 6.95 8.04
C ASN A 76 1.13 7.36 6.81
N SER A 77 -0.06 6.79 6.58
CA SER A 77 -0.83 7.08 5.36
C SER A 77 -1.06 8.56 5.04
N PRO A 78 -1.26 9.49 6.01
CA PRO A 78 -1.46 10.91 5.68
C PRO A 78 -0.20 11.61 5.15
N VAL A 79 0.97 11.10 5.49
CA VAL A 79 2.28 11.68 5.13
C VAL A 79 3.05 10.82 4.12
N ALA A 80 2.53 9.66 3.73
CA ALA A 80 3.21 8.74 2.83
C ALA A 80 3.26 9.27 1.40
N ASP A 81 4.40 9.05 0.74
CA ASP A 81 4.64 9.28 -0.68
C ASP A 81 4.34 8.01 -1.49
N VAL A 82 4.58 6.85 -0.88
CA VAL A 82 4.40 5.53 -1.49
C VAL A 82 3.45 4.67 -0.66
N PHE A 83 2.50 4.02 -1.33
CA PHE A 83 1.49 3.16 -0.73
C PHE A 83 1.65 1.75 -1.29
N VAL A 84 2.01 0.78 -0.44
CA VAL A 84 1.96 -0.64 -0.80
C VAL A 84 0.59 -1.17 -0.36
N VAL A 85 -0.33 -1.34 -1.30
CA VAL A 85 -1.72 -1.73 -1.04
C VAL A 85 -1.97 -3.16 -1.50
N TRP A 86 -2.66 -3.93 -0.66
CA TRP A 86 -3.09 -5.28 -0.98
C TRP A 86 -4.54 -5.28 -1.42
N ALA A 87 -4.82 -5.92 -2.55
CA ALA A 87 -6.15 -6.03 -3.11
C ALA A 87 -6.36 -7.40 -3.74
N LYS A 88 -7.63 -7.82 -3.82
CA LYS A 88 -8.04 -9.09 -4.43
C LYS A 88 -8.42 -8.87 -5.88
N ASP A 89 -7.86 -9.66 -6.79
CA ASP A 89 -8.23 -9.61 -8.21
C ASP A 89 -9.56 -10.34 -8.49
N ASP A 90 -10.00 -10.31 -9.74
CA ASP A 90 -11.24 -10.94 -10.19
C ASP A 90 -11.18 -12.49 -10.13
N GLU A 91 -9.98 -13.07 -10.06
CA GLU A 91 -9.75 -14.50 -9.86
C GLU A 91 -9.74 -14.89 -8.37
N GLY A 92 -9.82 -13.90 -7.46
CA GLY A 92 -9.81 -14.11 -6.03
C GLY A 92 -8.41 -14.13 -5.40
N ALA A 93 -7.36 -13.93 -6.18
CA ALA A 93 -5.99 -13.90 -5.69
C ALA A 93 -5.64 -12.52 -5.08
N ILE A 94 -4.92 -12.54 -3.95
CA ILE A 94 -4.45 -11.32 -3.29
C ILE A 94 -3.11 -10.91 -3.89
N ARG A 95 -3.00 -9.65 -4.32
CA ARG A 95 -1.80 -9.07 -4.93
C ARG A 95 -1.43 -7.74 -4.28
N GLY A 96 -0.14 -7.42 -4.35
CA GLY A 96 0.41 -6.14 -3.88
C GLY A 96 0.54 -5.13 -5.03
N PHE A 97 0.16 -3.89 -4.77
CA PHE A 97 0.20 -2.78 -5.71
C PHE A 97 0.95 -1.60 -5.08
N VAL A 98 1.83 -0.97 -5.84
CA VAL A 98 2.53 0.24 -5.41
C VAL A 98 1.84 1.44 -6.03
N LEU A 99 1.36 2.36 -5.20
CA LEU A 99 0.74 3.62 -5.62
C LEU A 99 1.56 4.80 -5.11
N GLU A 100 1.49 5.91 -5.84
CA GLU A 100 2.14 7.17 -5.43
C GLU A 100 1.09 8.19 -4.98
N LYS A 101 1.50 9.01 -4.02
CA LYS A 101 0.69 10.14 -3.55
C LYS A 101 0.29 11.03 -4.73
N GLY A 102 -0.99 11.41 -4.77
CA GLY A 102 -1.53 12.30 -5.79
C GLY A 102 -2.04 11.60 -7.05
N TRP A 103 -1.95 10.26 -7.14
CA TRP A 103 -2.68 9.52 -8.16
C TRP A 103 -4.19 9.77 -8.03
N GLU A 104 -4.86 9.90 -9.19
CA GLU A 104 -6.29 10.14 -9.24
C GLU A 104 -7.06 9.06 -8.49
N GLY A 105 -8.02 9.47 -7.66
CA GLY A 105 -8.84 8.57 -6.84
C GLY A 105 -8.15 8.06 -5.55
N LEU A 106 -6.87 8.37 -5.30
CA LEU A 106 -6.20 8.03 -4.05
C LEU A 106 -6.34 9.15 -3.01
N SER A 107 -7.02 8.85 -1.90
CA SER A 107 -7.13 9.75 -0.75
C SER A 107 -6.63 9.08 0.54
N ALA A 108 -5.86 9.81 1.36
CA ALA A 108 -5.33 9.32 2.63
C ALA A 108 -5.50 10.38 3.74
N PRO A 109 -6.72 10.65 4.22
CA PRO A 109 -6.96 11.63 5.26
C PRO A 109 -6.38 11.19 6.61
N ALA A 110 -5.97 12.16 7.44
CA ALA A 110 -5.61 11.88 8.82
C ALA A 110 -6.87 11.46 9.62
N ILE A 111 -6.77 10.33 10.32
CA ILE A 111 -7.82 9.88 11.24
C ILE A 111 -7.56 10.56 12.59
N HIS A 112 -8.45 11.47 13.00
CA HIS A 112 -8.43 12.09 14.31
C HIS A 112 -9.38 11.35 15.27
N GLY A 113 -8.97 11.11 16.52
CA GLY A 113 -9.85 10.52 17.56
C GLY A 113 -9.39 9.22 18.20
N LYS A 114 -8.09 8.93 18.27
CA LYS A 114 -7.59 7.93 19.25
C LYS A 114 -7.36 8.62 20.59
N PHE A 115 -8.37 8.62 21.45
CA PHE A 115 -8.24 8.85 22.88
C PHE A 115 -8.99 7.74 23.61
#